data_AF-A0A7I8BG53-F1
#
_entry.id   AF-A0A7I8BG53-F1
#
_cell.length_a   1.000
_cell.length_b   1.000
_cell.length_c   1.000
_cell.angle_alpha   90.00
_cell.angle_beta   90.00
_cell.angle_gamma   90.00
#
_symmetry.space_group_name_H-M   'P 1'
#
loop_
_entity.id
_entity.type
_entity.pdbx_description
1 polymer ?
#
loop_
_entity_poly.entity_id
_entity_poly.type
_entity_poly.pdbx_seq_one_letter_code
_entity_poly.pdbx_strand_id
1 'polypeptide(L)'
;MGAKLVCNRRLFGDCYHTLAPRFFDRVDDKRGVMIASFVSSTEIFPDLTFPGDIDLLVIPYFDDELIISETLAIELKVVRASFAKQGKSPNDFGFSQSKALFDYGLPYSALAHLITSDTSPEENWREMLVTRVVDADAGIVEPPWSQRVDMLPSDLIARSYGRLKSNCDTDSLGLLSTYVTDTGIWTSEGRAAARNPKVPIAVLDAIARFYKLSFRKFFDTPRD
;
A
#
# COMPACT_ATOMS: atom_id res chain seq x y z
N MET A 1 7.29 -6.01 8.70
CA MET A 1 7.34 -5.17 7.49
C MET A 1 6.06 -4.35 7.34
N GLY A 2 4.87 -4.96 7.39
CA GLY A 2 3.60 -4.21 7.39
C GLY A 2 3.51 -3.12 8.47
N ALA A 3 3.91 -3.43 9.71
CA ALA A 3 4.00 -2.40 10.76
C ALA A 3 4.99 -1.25 10.41
N LYS A 4 6.12 -1.54 9.76
CA LYS A 4 7.07 -0.48 9.31
C LYS A 4 6.43 0.42 8.24
N LEU A 5 5.66 -0.17 7.33
CA LEU A 5 4.90 0.59 6.34
C LEU A 5 3.89 1.53 7.03
N VAL A 6 3.02 1.00 7.89
CA VAL A 6 1.96 1.78 8.57
C VAL A 6 2.53 2.85 9.49
N CYS A 7 3.61 2.57 10.22
CA CYS A 7 4.25 3.56 11.10
C CYS A 7 4.98 4.67 10.33
N ASN A 8 5.40 4.43 9.09
CA ASN A 8 5.94 5.49 8.21
C ASN A 8 4.78 6.16 7.46
N ARG A 9 4.11 7.12 8.12
CA ARG A 9 2.91 7.80 7.60
C ARG A 9 3.09 8.37 6.19
N ARG A 10 4.26 8.94 5.88
CA ARG A 10 4.56 9.49 4.55
C ARG A 10 4.64 8.39 3.48
N LEU A 11 5.35 7.29 3.77
CA LEU A 11 5.41 6.14 2.86
C LEU A 11 4.04 5.48 2.68
N PHE A 12 3.30 5.31 3.78
CA PHE A 12 1.94 4.78 3.71
C PHE A 12 1.03 5.71 2.89
N GLY A 13 1.13 7.03 3.07
CA GLY A 13 0.41 8.02 2.28
C GLY A 13 0.67 7.90 0.78
N ASP A 14 1.93 7.78 0.36
CA ASP A 14 2.32 7.54 -1.04
C ASP A 14 1.73 6.23 -1.59
N CYS A 15 1.79 5.15 -0.79
CA CYS A 15 1.22 3.86 -1.14
C CYS A 15 -0.31 3.91 -1.26
N TYR A 16 -0.97 4.57 -0.32
CA TYR A 16 -2.42 4.68 -0.27
C TYR A 16 -2.95 5.62 -1.35
N HIS A 17 -2.24 6.71 -1.66
CA HIS A 17 -2.52 7.56 -2.82
C HIS A 17 -2.50 6.75 -4.12
N THR A 18 -1.48 5.90 -4.30
CA THR A 18 -1.37 5.03 -5.48
C THR A 18 -2.55 4.05 -5.58
N LEU A 19 -3.00 3.48 -4.46
CA LEU A 19 -4.07 2.49 -4.43
C LEU A 19 -5.50 3.07 -4.47
N ALA A 20 -5.70 4.24 -3.87
CA ALA A 20 -7.00 4.89 -3.70
C ALA A 20 -6.95 6.40 -4.01
N PRO A 21 -6.47 6.81 -5.21
CA PRO A 21 -6.21 8.23 -5.52
C PRO A 21 -7.48 9.06 -5.46
N ARG A 22 -8.64 8.49 -5.83
CA ARG A 22 -9.93 9.21 -5.80
C ARG A 22 -10.35 9.66 -4.41
N PHE A 23 -10.05 8.89 -3.38
CA PHE A 23 -10.33 9.30 -2.00
C PHE A 23 -9.23 10.26 -1.51
N PHE A 24 -7.97 9.91 -1.78
CA PHE A 24 -6.82 10.71 -1.37
C PHE A 24 -6.77 12.09 -2.05
N ASP A 25 -7.33 12.32 -3.22
CA ASP A 25 -7.23 13.63 -3.90
C ASP A 25 -8.40 14.57 -3.59
N ARG A 26 -9.46 14.11 -2.91
CA ARG A 26 -10.62 14.95 -2.53
C ARG A 26 -10.27 16.01 -1.47
N VAL A 27 -9.82 17.17 -1.94
CA VAL A 27 -9.40 18.37 -1.18
C VAL A 27 -10.32 18.69 0.00
N ASP A 28 -9.86 18.41 1.21
CA ASP A 28 -10.30 18.94 2.52
C ASP A 28 -9.31 18.47 3.61
N ASP A 29 -9.16 19.24 4.69
CA ASP A 29 -8.10 19.10 5.73
C ASP A 29 -8.45 18.15 6.88
N LYS A 30 -9.66 17.58 6.92
CA LYS A 30 -10.14 16.74 8.03
C LYS A 30 -10.43 15.31 7.62
N ARG A 31 -9.43 14.66 7.03
CA ARG A 31 -9.55 13.29 6.55
C ARG A 31 -8.33 12.47 6.92
N GLY A 32 -8.56 11.18 6.98
CA GLY A 32 -7.51 10.20 7.22
C GLY A 32 -8.04 8.81 6.98
N VAL A 33 -7.32 7.85 7.53
CA VAL A 33 -7.72 6.45 7.50
C VAL A 33 -7.52 5.81 8.86
N MET A 34 -8.44 4.92 9.20
CA MET A 34 -8.30 3.96 10.29
C MET A 34 -7.72 2.68 9.71
N ILE A 35 -6.58 2.22 10.23
CA ILE A 35 -5.86 1.05 9.73
C ILE A 35 -5.85 -0.03 10.80
N ALA A 36 -6.47 -1.18 10.52
CA ALA A 36 -6.29 -2.40 11.31
C ALA A 36 -5.34 -3.35 10.57
N SER A 37 -4.52 -4.11 11.32
CA SER A 37 -3.64 -5.14 10.78
C SER A 37 -4.03 -6.53 11.28
N PHE A 38 -3.79 -7.57 10.47
CA PHE A 38 -4.07 -8.97 10.81
C PHE A 38 -5.53 -9.18 11.26
N VAL A 39 -6.47 -8.65 10.48
CA VAL A 39 -7.90 -8.81 10.74
C VAL A 39 -8.31 -10.19 10.29
N SER A 40 -8.83 -11.02 11.19
CA SER A 40 -9.34 -12.34 10.79
C SER A 40 -10.48 -12.14 9.80
N SER A 41 -10.39 -12.78 8.63
CA SER A 41 -11.38 -12.59 7.57
C SER A 41 -12.78 -13.00 8.02
N THR A 42 -12.87 -13.96 8.95
CA THR A 42 -14.11 -14.43 9.58
C THR A 42 -14.77 -13.42 10.51
N GLU A 43 -14.05 -12.38 10.97
CA GLU A 43 -14.65 -11.27 11.72
C GLU A 43 -15.55 -10.38 10.82
N ILE A 44 -15.34 -10.43 9.49
CA ILE A 44 -16.13 -9.71 8.49
C ILE A 44 -17.02 -10.69 7.70
N PHE A 45 -16.50 -11.88 7.39
CA PHE A 45 -17.15 -12.90 6.57
C PHE A 45 -17.23 -14.24 7.32
N PRO A 46 -18.27 -14.49 8.12
CA PRO A 46 -18.33 -15.68 8.97
C PRO A 46 -18.21 -17.02 8.22
N ASP A 47 -18.69 -17.07 6.97
CA ASP A 47 -18.68 -18.27 6.12
C ASP A 47 -17.44 -18.38 5.21
N LEU A 48 -16.51 -17.42 5.32
CA LEU A 48 -15.28 -17.41 4.54
C LEU A 48 -14.26 -18.39 5.12
N THR A 49 -13.81 -19.32 4.28
CA THR A 49 -12.76 -20.28 4.65
C THR A 49 -11.39 -19.89 4.09
N PHE A 50 -11.34 -18.94 3.14
CA PHE A 50 -10.13 -18.43 2.52
C PHE A 50 -10.35 -17.03 1.91
N PRO A 51 -9.46 -16.04 2.15
CA PRO A 51 -8.21 -16.15 2.92
C PRO A 51 -8.45 -16.21 4.43
N GLY A 52 -7.42 -16.56 5.20
CA GLY A 52 -7.50 -16.63 6.67
C GLY A 52 -7.58 -15.24 7.31
N ASP A 53 -6.58 -14.40 7.03
CA ASP A 53 -6.48 -13.04 7.57
C ASP A 53 -6.43 -12.01 6.44
N ILE A 54 -6.81 -10.78 6.76
CA ILE A 54 -6.58 -9.59 5.95
C ILE A 54 -5.39 -8.85 6.56
N ASP A 55 -4.30 -8.75 5.81
CA ASP A 55 -3.07 -8.12 6.33
C ASP A 55 -3.29 -6.67 6.76
N LEU A 56 -3.96 -5.86 5.94
CA LEU A 56 -4.41 -4.51 6.30
C LEU A 56 -5.86 -4.28 5.88
N LEU A 57 -6.67 -3.77 6.81
CA LEU A 57 -8.00 -3.23 6.55
C LEU A 57 -7.97 -1.71 6.78
N VAL A 58 -8.16 -0.96 5.70
CA VAL A 58 -8.07 0.51 5.70
C VAL A 58 -9.46 1.08 5.51
N ILE A 59 -9.98 1.79 6.52
CA ILE A 59 -11.29 2.43 6.50
C ILE A 59 -11.08 3.94 6.46
N PRO A 60 -11.44 4.62 5.36
CA PRO A 60 -11.29 6.07 5.28
C PRO A 60 -12.31 6.79 6.16
N TYR A 61 -11.97 8.00 6.60
CA TYR A 61 -12.90 8.88 7.31
C TYR A 61 -12.82 10.32 6.81
N PHE A 62 -13.91 11.04 7.03
CA PHE A 62 -14.02 12.48 6.86
C PHE A 62 -14.71 13.05 8.10
N ASP A 63 -14.11 14.07 8.71
CA ASP A 63 -14.49 14.51 10.06
C ASP A 63 -14.55 13.30 11.01
N ASP A 64 -15.68 13.10 11.69
CA ASP A 64 -15.93 11.99 12.62
C ASP A 64 -16.69 10.82 11.95
N GLU A 65 -16.80 10.81 10.62
CA GLU A 65 -17.59 9.82 9.86
C GLU A 65 -16.69 8.83 9.09
N LEU A 66 -16.88 7.54 9.36
CA LEU A 66 -16.25 6.47 8.59
C LEU A 66 -16.95 6.27 7.24
N ILE A 67 -16.18 6.25 6.16
CA ILE A 67 -16.66 5.98 4.80
C ILE A 67 -16.49 4.48 4.50
N ILE A 68 -17.33 3.66 5.12
CA ILE A 68 -17.25 2.18 5.02
C ILE A 68 -17.28 1.69 3.56
N SER A 69 -17.99 2.38 2.68
CA SER A 69 -18.07 2.05 1.25
C SER A 69 -16.75 2.24 0.49
N GLU A 70 -15.76 2.90 1.10
CA GLU A 70 -14.41 3.11 0.56
C GLU A 70 -13.35 2.25 1.27
N THR A 71 -13.79 1.22 2.01
CA THR A 71 -12.87 0.29 2.69
C THR A 71 -11.99 -0.45 1.69
N LEU A 72 -10.69 -0.42 1.94
CA LEU A 72 -9.67 -1.09 1.16
C LEU A 72 -9.02 -2.19 2.00
N ALA A 73 -9.09 -3.43 1.51
CA ALA A 73 -8.26 -4.52 2.01
C ALA A 73 -6.94 -4.59 1.22
N ILE A 74 -5.81 -4.73 1.90
CA ILE A 74 -4.50 -4.85 1.26
C ILE A 74 -3.83 -6.11 1.78
N GLU A 75 -3.52 -7.04 0.87
CA GLU A 75 -2.64 -8.17 1.11
C GLU A 75 -1.18 -7.73 0.97
N LEU A 76 -0.31 -8.10 1.91
CA LEU A 76 1.09 -7.70 1.97
C LEU A 76 2.03 -8.87 1.70
N LYS A 77 2.80 -8.80 0.62
CA LYS A 77 3.88 -9.76 0.35
C LYS A 77 5.24 -9.14 0.57
N VAL A 78 6.03 -9.70 1.50
CA VAL A 78 7.42 -9.27 1.70
C VAL A 78 8.33 -9.89 0.64
N VAL A 79 8.97 -9.04 -0.15
CA VAL A 79 9.97 -9.42 -1.16
C VAL A 79 11.36 -9.05 -0.63
N ARG A 80 12.12 -10.07 -0.22
CA ARG A 80 13.53 -9.90 0.18
C ARG A 80 14.42 -10.14 -1.02
N ALA A 81 14.98 -9.09 -1.57
CA ALA A 81 15.96 -9.16 -2.64
C ALA A 81 17.38 -9.10 -2.06
N SER A 82 18.36 -9.53 -2.86
CA SER A 82 19.75 -9.18 -2.65
C SER A 82 20.37 -8.70 -3.95
N PHE A 83 21.38 -7.84 -3.87
CA PHE A 83 22.07 -7.30 -5.04
C PHE A 83 22.61 -8.41 -5.94
N ALA A 84 23.10 -9.52 -5.37
CA ALA A 84 23.59 -10.68 -6.12
C ALA A 84 22.47 -11.54 -6.75
N LYS A 85 21.23 -11.48 -6.25
CA LYS A 85 20.11 -12.35 -6.67
C LYS A 85 18.83 -11.56 -6.96
N GLN A 86 18.96 -10.47 -7.69
CA GLN A 86 17.84 -9.58 -7.99
C GLN A 86 16.79 -10.17 -8.94
N GLY A 87 17.12 -11.29 -9.62
CA GLY A 87 16.26 -11.93 -10.62
C GLY A 87 15.25 -12.92 -10.06
N LYS A 88 15.33 -13.33 -8.78
CA LYS A 88 14.38 -14.30 -8.23
C LYS A 88 12.98 -13.69 -8.11
N SER A 89 11.97 -14.43 -8.58
CA SER A 89 10.57 -14.10 -8.33
C SER A 89 10.12 -14.76 -7.02
N PRO A 90 9.11 -14.19 -6.33
CA PRO A 90 8.41 -14.90 -5.28
C PRO A 90 7.83 -16.22 -5.82
N ASN A 91 7.75 -17.25 -4.97
CA ASN A 91 7.09 -18.52 -5.33
C ASN A 91 5.57 -18.34 -5.53
N ASP A 92 5.00 -17.32 -4.91
CA ASP A 92 3.61 -16.91 -5.03
C ASP A 92 3.52 -15.39 -4.85
N PHE A 93 2.71 -14.75 -5.70
CA PHE A 93 2.47 -13.31 -5.70
C PHE A 93 1.40 -12.91 -4.68
N GLY A 94 0.46 -13.79 -4.32
CA GLY A 94 -0.62 -13.50 -3.37
C GLY A 94 -1.96 -13.06 -4.00
N PHE A 95 -2.11 -13.17 -5.32
CA PHE A 95 -3.33 -12.77 -6.03
C PHE A 95 -4.58 -13.50 -5.56
N SER A 96 -4.47 -14.79 -5.20
CA SER A 96 -5.60 -15.62 -4.77
C SER A 96 -6.32 -15.03 -3.55
N GLN A 97 -5.56 -14.52 -2.57
CA GLN A 97 -6.10 -13.94 -1.35
C GLN A 97 -6.83 -12.62 -1.63
N SER A 98 -6.17 -11.68 -2.30
CA SER A 98 -6.78 -10.39 -2.69
C SER A 98 -8.02 -10.59 -3.58
N LYS A 99 -7.97 -11.55 -4.51
CA LYS A 99 -9.10 -11.86 -5.40
C LYS A 99 -10.27 -12.45 -4.63
N ALA A 100 -10.04 -13.40 -3.73
CA ALA A 100 -11.11 -13.99 -2.92
C ALA A 100 -11.82 -12.92 -2.09
N LEU A 101 -11.08 -12.03 -1.43
CA LEU A 101 -11.64 -10.89 -0.69
C LEU A 101 -12.54 -9.99 -1.57
N PHE A 102 -12.09 -9.69 -2.78
CA PHE A 102 -12.88 -8.94 -3.75
C PHE A 102 -14.14 -9.71 -4.17
N ASP A 103 -14.03 -10.99 -4.51
CA ASP A 103 -15.15 -11.82 -4.95
C ASP A 103 -16.21 -12.01 -3.85
N TYR A 104 -15.80 -11.99 -2.57
CA TYR A 104 -16.70 -12.01 -1.40
C TYR A 104 -17.40 -10.68 -1.11
N GLY A 105 -17.08 -9.62 -1.85
CA GLY A 105 -17.83 -8.37 -1.81
C GLY A 105 -17.16 -7.22 -1.07
N LEU A 106 -15.85 -7.28 -0.77
CA LEU A 106 -15.13 -6.09 -0.29
C LEU A 106 -15.21 -4.95 -1.31
N PRO A 107 -15.33 -3.68 -0.87
CA PRO A 107 -15.41 -2.55 -1.79
C PRO A 107 -14.17 -2.41 -2.67
N TYR A 108 -12.98 -2.54 -2.07
CA TYR A 108 -11.71 -2.53 -2.77
C TYR A 108 -10.77 -3.58 -2.20
N SER A 109 -9.94 -4.15 -3.06
CA SER A 109 -8.91 -5.11 -2.69
C SER A 109 -7.62 -4.82 -3.45
N ALA A 110 -6.49 -4.94 -2.77
CA ALA A 110 -5.18 -4.70 -3.33
C ALA A 110 -4.15 -5.74 -2.87
N LEU A 111 -3.07 -5.81 -3.62
CA LEU A 111 -1.87 -6.57 -3.32
C LEU A 111 -0.66 -5.63 -3.34
N ALA A 112 0.12 -5.65 -2.25
CA ALA A 112 1.30 -4.83 -2.10
C ALA A 112 2.56 -5.69 -1.88
N HIS A 113 3.54 -5.53 -2.75
CA HIS A 113 4.88 -6.06 -2.56
C HIS A 113 5.72 -5.07 -1.74
N LEU A 114 6.09 -5.48 -0.53
CA LEU A 114 6.96 -4.74 0.37
C LEU A 114 8.40 -5.21 0.18
N ILE A 115 9.19 -4.41 -0.52
CA ILE A 115 10.53 -4.76 -0.95
C ILE A 115 11.54 -4.31 0.10
N THR A 116 12.55 -5.14 0.34
CA THR A 116 13.74 -4.78 1.09
C THR A 116 14.94 -5.50 0.48
N SER A 117 16.11 -4.88 0.48
CA SER A 117 17.36 -5.48 0.04
C SER A 117 18.55 -5.03 0.88
N ASP A 118 19.69 -5.68 0.65
CA ASP A 118 21.00 -5.10 0.93
C ASP A 118 21.27 -3.88 0.03
N THR A 119 22.29 -3.10 0.40
CA THR A 119 22.79 -1.97 -0.38
C THR A 119 23.63 -2.48 -1.55
N SER A 120 23.53 -1.85 -2.72
CA SER A 120 24.43 -2.18 -3.83
C SER A 120 25.85 -1.66 -3.57
N PRO A 121 26.89 -2.35 -4.09
CA PRO A 121 28.26 -1.83 -4.05
C PRO A 121 28.37 -0.44 -4.68
N GLU A 122 29.18 0.45 -4.10
CA GLU A 122 29.29 1.87 -4.52
C GLU A 122 29.66 2.04 -5.97
N GLU A 123 30.41 1.10 -6.57
CA GLU A 123 30.75 1.11 -7.99
C GLU A 123 29.52 1.05 -8.91
N ASN A 124 28.42 0.47 -8.43
CA ASN A 124 27.16 0.33 -9.17
C ASN A 124 26.17 1.49 -8.92
N TRP A 125 26.52 2.44 -8.06
CA TRP A 125 25.70 3.63 -7.85
C TRP A 125 25.65 4.46 -9.13
N ARG A 126 24.55 5.17 -9.35
CA ARG A 126 24.35 5.99 -10.54
C ARG A 126 24.57 7.46 -10.21
N GLU A 127 25.14 8.19 -11.15
CA GLU A 127 25.21 9.65 -11.05
C GLU A 127 23.81 10.22 -11.27
N MET A 128 23.31 10.98 -10.29
CA MET A 128 21.98 11.56 -10.27
C MET A 128 22.08 13.05 -9.97
N LEU A 129 21.25 13.86 -10.61
CA LEU A 129 21.03 15.24 -10.19
C LEU A 129 20.06 15.27 -9.02
N VAL A 130 20.50 15.85 -7.92
CA VAL A 130 19.70 16.01 -6.70
C VAL A 130 19.58 17.49 -6.35
N THR A 131 18.52 17.85 -5.65
CA THR A 131 18.34 19.19 -5.07
C THR A 131 17.79 19.07 -3.64
N ARG A 132 18.01 20.08 -2.82
CA ARG A 132 17.42 20.21 -1.48
C ARG A 132 16.19 21.10 -1.55
N VAL A 133 15.09 20.63 -0.99
CA VAL A 133 13.90 21.45 -0.73
C VAL A 133 14.21 22.39 0.44
N VAL A 134 14.10 23.69 0.19
CA VAL A 134 14.32 24.76 1.21
C VAL A 134 12.98 25.15 1.83
N ASP A 135 11.95 25.30 1.01
CA ASP A 135 10.58 25.59 1.42
C ASP A 135 9.62 24.79 0.53
N ALA A 136 8.94 23.81 1.12
CA ALA A 136 8.02 22.94 0.40
C ALA A 136 6.73 23.67 0.01
N ASP A 137 6.26 24.61 0.84
CA ASP A 137 4.99 25.32 0.63
C ASP A 137 5.15 26.41 -0.44
N ALA A 138 6.32 27.05 -0.48
CA ALA A 138 6.67 28.01 -1.53
C ALA A 138 7.30 27.37 -2.77
N GLY A 139 7.56 26.04 -2.75
CA GLY A 139 8.20 25.31 -3.84
C GLY A 139 9.65 25.73 -4.12
N ILE A 140 10.37 26.21 -3.10
CA ILE A 140 11.74 26.72 -3.22
C ILE A 140 12.74 25.58 -3.02
N VAL A 141 13.68 25.46 -3.95
CA VAL A 141 14.74 24.44 -3.93
C VAL A 141 16.12 25.07 -4.20
N GLU A 142 17.19 24.42 -3.73
CA GLU A 142 18.56 24.79 -4.07
C GLU A 142 18.89 24.44 -5.55
N PRO A 143 19.91 25.07 -6.18
CA PRO A 143 20.41 24.61 -7.47
C PRO A 143 20.82 23.13 -7.41
N PRO A 144 20.52 22.32 -8.44
CA PRO A 144 20.81 20.89 -8.40
C PRO A 144 22.33 20.63 -8.49
N TRP A 145 22.79 19.57 -7.81
CA TRP A 145 24.16 19.08 -7.89
C TRP A 145 24.20 17.59 -8.23
N SER A 146 25.35 17.13 -8.71
CA SER A 146 25.57 15.71 -9.01
C SER A 146 25.92 14.93 -7.74
N GLN A 147 25.26 13.78 -7.56
CA GLN A 147 25.53 12.85 -6.46
C GLN A 147 25.44 11.40 -6.96
N ARG A 148 26.34 10.54 -6.47
CA ARG A 148 26.24 9.08 -6.66
C ARG A 148 25.17 8.54 -5.71
N VAL A 149 24.16 7.86 -6.25
CA VAL A 149 23.02 7.32 -5.48
C VAL A 149 22.85 5.84 -5.79
N ASP A 150 22.61 5.04 -4.74
CA ASP A 150 22.16 3.67 -4.89
C ASP A 150 20.71 3.64 -5.38
N MET A 151 20.52 3.34 -6.66
CA MET A 151 19.21 3.29 -7.29
C MET A 151 18.63 1.87 -7.36
N LEU A 152 19.27 0.88 -6.72
CA LEU A 152 18.74 -0.48 -6.60
C LEU A 152 17.29 -0.50 -6.06
N PRO A 153 16.90 0.30 -5.05
CA PRO A 153 15.52 0.34 -4.59
C PRO A 153 14.51 0.67 -5.69
N SER A 154 14.80 1.69 -6.51
CA SER A 154 13.95 2.08 -7.64
C SER A 154 13.87 0.98 -8.70
N ASP A 155 14.99 0.33 -9.03
CA ASP A 155 15.00 -0.78 -9.99
C ASP A 155 14.19 -1.98 -9.50
N LEU A 156 14.26 -2.29 -8.20
CA LEU A 156 13.50 -3.37 -7.60
C LEU A 156 12.00 -3.06 -7.55
N ILE A 157 11.61 -1.82 -7.27
CA ILE A 157 10.21 -1.36 -7.33
C ILE A 157 9.65 -1.59 -8.74
N ALA A 158 10.30 -1.01 -9.76
CA ALA A 158 9.85 -1.10 -11.15
C ALA A 158 9.76 -2.55 -11.64
N ARG A 159 10.78 -3.38 -11.30
CA ARG A 159 10.79 -4.80 -11.66
C ARG A 159 9.68 -5.58 -10.96
N SER A 160 9.48 -5.35 -9.67
CA SER A 160 8.43 -6.01 -8.88
C SER A 160 7.05 -5.65 -9.41
N TYR A 161 6.81 -4.37 -9.68
CA TYR A 161 5.55 -3.90 -10.24
C TYR A 161 5.32 -4.47 -11.65
N GLY A 162 6.34 -4.46 -12.52
CA GLY A 162 6.25 -5.07 -13.84
C GLY A 162 5.82 -6.55 -13.80
N ARG A 163 6.33 -7.30 -12.82
CA ARG A 163 5.94 -8.71 -12.60
C ARG A 163 4.53 -8.84 -12.02
N LEU A 164 4.14 -7.99 -11.07
CA LEU A 164 2.77 -7.97 -10.56
C LEU A 164 1.79 -7.73 -11.71
N LYS A 165 2.06 -6.71 -12.53
CA LYS A 165 1.23 -6.34 -13.67
C LYS A 165 1.15 -7.45 -14.72
N SER A 166 2.26 -8.13 -15.04
CA SER A 166 2.27 -9.18 -16.06
C SER A 166 1.58 -10.48 -15.63
N ASN A 167 1.45 -10.73 -14.32
CA ASN A 167 0.86 -11.97 -13.77
C ASN A 167 -0.53 -11.76 -13.17
N CYS A 168 -1.02 -10.52 -13.09
CA CYS A 168 -2.37 -10.24 -12.63
C CYS A 168 -3.35 -10.45 -13.80
N ASP A 169 -4.29 -11.36 -13.62
CA ASP A 169 -5.31 -11.72 -14.60
C ASP A 169 -6.55 -10.81 -14.56
N THR A 170 -6.57 -9.83 -13.65
CA THR A 170 -7.71 -8.94 -13.44
C THR A 170 -7.29 -7.49 -13.28
N ASP A 171 -8.07 -6.59 -13.86
CA ASP A 171 -7.87 -5.15 -13.73
C ASP A 171 -8.51 -4.55 -12.48
N SER A 172 -9.31 -5.34 -11.74
CA SER A 172 -10.02 -4.83 -10.57
C SER A 172 -9.15 -4.68 -9.33
N LEU A 173 -8.08 -5.47 -9.21
CA LEU A 173 -7.19 -5.43 -8.06
C LEU A 173 -6.23 -4.26 -8.14
N GLY A 174 -6.08 -3.55 -7.02
CA GLY A 174 -4.99 -2.60 -6.82
C GLY A 174 -3.67 -3.34 -6.71
N LEU A 175 -2.64 -2.81 -7.35
CA LEU A 175 -1.30 -3.41 -7.34
C LEU A 175 -0.31 -2.35 -6.85
N LEU A 176 0.60 -2.75 -5.98
CA LEU A 176 1.59 -1.84 -5.41
C LEU A 176 2.93 -2.56 -5.25
N SER A 177 4.01 -1.87 -5.57
CA SER A 177 5.37 -2.22 -5.16
C SER A 177 6.01 -1.02 -4.51
N THR A 178 6.54 -1.23 -3.32
CA THR A 178 7.17 -0.17 -2.53
C THR A 178 8.40 -0.69 -1.81
N TYR A 179 9.40 0.17 -1.63
CA TYR A 179 10.64 -0.18 -0.93
C TYR A 179 10.59 0.32 0.51
N VAL A 180 10.72 -0.60 1.46
CA VAL A 180 10.68 -0.29 2.89
C VAL A 180 12.10 -0.25 3.43
N THR A 181 12.50 0.94 3.88
CA THR A 181 13.81 1.26 4.45
C THR A 181 13.64 2.06 5.73
N ASP A 182 14.68 2.06 6.57
CA ASP A 182 14.73 2.88 7.78
C ASP A 182 15.13 4.33 7.47
N THR A 183 15.61 4.61 6.25
CA THR A 183 16.06 5.94 5.82
C THR A 183 15.41 6.36 4.50
N GLY A 184 14.81 7.55 4.48
CA GLY A 184 14.19 8.12 3.28
C GLY A 184 12.93 7.40 2.82
N ILE A 185 12.43 7.81 1.65
CA ILE A 185 11.24 7.27 1.00
C ILE A 185 11.57 7.13 -0.48
N TRP A 186 11.24 5.98 -1.04
CA TRP A 186 11.25 5.75 -2.48
C TRP A 186 9.81 5.79 -2.97
N THR A 187 9.57 6.52 -4.05
CA THR A 187 8.25 6.59 -4.69
C THR A 187 7.80 5.18 -5.07
N SER A 188 6.61 4.80 -4.63
CA SER A 188 6.03 3.51 -4.99
C SER A 188 5.57 3.49 -6.45
N GLU A 189 5.46 2.29 -7.01
CA GLU A 189 4.83 2.09 -8.32
C GLU A 189 3.62 1.17 -8.18
N GLY A 190 2.55 1.49 -8.89
CA GLY A 190 1.31 0.75 -8.75
C GLY A 190 0.21 1.13 -9.71
N ARG A 191 -0.95 0.50 -9.48
CA ARG A 191 -2.23 0.80 -10.12
C ARG A 191 -3.29 0.84 -9.03
N ALA A 192 -4.19 1.82 -9.12
CA ALA A 192 -5.33 1.96 -8.23
C ALA A 192 -6.23 0.71 -8.22
N ALA A 193 -6.84 0.44 -7.07
CA ALA A 193 -7.89 -0.58 -6.97
C ALA A 193 -9.17 -0.07 -7.64
N ALA A 194 -9.86 -0.95 -8.38
CA ALA A 194 -11.18 -0.64 -8.91
C ALA A 194 -12.24 -0.97 -7.85
N ARG A 195 -13.31 -0.18 -7.85
CA ARG A 195 -14.45 -0.43 -6.97
C ARG A 195 -15.15 -1.72 -7.40
N ASN A 196 -15.45 -2.57 -6.43
CA ASN A 196 -16.30 -3.73 -6.66
C ASN A 196 -17.74 -3.26 -7.01
N PRO A 197 -18.30 -3.66 -8.17
CA PRO A 197 -19.65 -3.27 -8.55
C PRO A 197 -20.74 -4.02 -7.77
N LYS A 198 -20.38 -5.08 -7.05
CA LYS A 198 -21.31 -6.01 -6.38
C LYS A 198 -21.09 -6.07 -4.87
N VAL A 199 -20.92 -4.91 -4.23
CA VAL A 199 -20.75 -4.83 -2.76
C VAL A 199 -22.09 -5.06 -2.07
N PRO A 200 -22.27 -6.16 -1.31
CA PRO A 200 -23.50 -6.39 -0.55
C PRO A 200 -23.54 -5.44 0.66
N ILE A 201 -24.73 -4.91 0.99
CA ILE A 201 -24.93 -4.09 2.20
C ILE A 201 -24.49 -4.84 3.46
N ALA A 202 -24.75 -6.15 3.52
CA ALA A 202 -24.35 -7.00 4.64
C ALA A 202 -22.84 -6.97 4.91
N VAL A 203 -22.01 -6.82 3.87
CA VAL A 203 -20.55 -6.71 4.02
C VAL A 203 -20.17 -5.36 4.61
N LEU A 204 -20.82 -4.28 4.19
CA LEU A 204 -20.62 -2.94 4.76
C LEU A 204 -21.02 -2.93 6.25
N ASP A 205 -22.17 -3.52 6.59
CA ASP A 205 -22.63 -3.64 7.97
C ASP A 205 -21.66 -4.48 8.83
N ALA A 206 -21.06 -5.52 8.26
CA ALA A 206 -20.07 -6.35 8.93
C ALA A 206 -18.79 -5.56 9.22
N ILE A 207 -18.28 -4.77 8.25
CA ILE A 207 -17.10 -3.91 8.45
C ILE A 207 -17.37 -2.86 9.53
N ALA A 208 -18.53 -2.19 9.48
CA ALA A 208 -18.93 -1.20 10.48
C ALA A 208 -19.03 -1.81 11.88
N ARG A 209 -19.61 -3.01 11.98
CA ARG A 209 -19.70 -3.78 13.23
C ARG A 209 -18.32 -4.18 13.75
N PHE A 210 -17.44 -4.65 12.87
CA PHE A 210 -16.07 -5.00 13.22
C PHE A 210 -15.33 -3.79 13.80
N TYR A 211 -15.39 -2.62 13.15
CA TYR A 211 -14.82 -1.38 13.69
C TYR A 211 -15.37 -1.07 15.07
N LYS A 212 -16.70 -1.09 15.25
CA LYS A 212 -17.35 -0.76 16.53
C LYS A 212 -16.88 -1.66 17.68
N LEU A 213 -16.75 -2.96 17.42
CA LEU A 213 -16.34 -3.95 18.43
C LEU A 213 -14.83 -3.94 18.68
N SER A 214 -14.04 -3.55 17.68
CA SER A 214 -12.58 -3.67 17.69
C SER A 214 -11.85 -2.33 17.50
N PHE A 215 -12.48 -1.19 17.79
CA PHE A 215 -11.92 0.13 17.46
C PHE A 215 -10.51 0.36 18.01
N ARG A 216 -10.18 -0.26 19.16
CA ARG A 216 -8.84 -0.21 19.77
C ARG A 216 -7.74 -0.91 18.96
N LYS A 217 -8.12 -1.76 18.00
CA LYS A 217 -7.19 -2.41 17.05
C LYS A 217 -6.81 -1.49 15.89
N PHE A 218 -7.52 -0.38 15.70
CA PHE A 218 -7.27 0.54 14.60
C PHE A 218 -6.26 1.62 15.00
N PHE A 219 -5.33 1.86 14.08
CA PHE A 219 -4.39 2.98 14.13
C PHE A 219 -4.93 4.13 13.30
N ASP A 220 -5.08 5.30 13.92
CA ASP A 220 -5.49 6.53 13.24
C ASP A 220 -4.30 7.16 12.50
N THR A 221 -4.48 7.34 11.19
CA THR A 221 -3.54 8.01 10.30
C THR A 221 -4.24 9.17 9.60
N PRO A 222 -4.24 10.37 10.22
CA PRO A 222 -4.63 11.60 9.55
C PRO A 222 -3.77 11.86 8.31
N ARG A 223 -4.33 12.55 7.32
CA ARG A 223 -3.60 12.98 6.13
C ARG A 223 -2.47 13.98 6.47
N ASP A 224 -2.74 14.87 7.42
CA ASP A 224 -1.88 16.01 7.78
C ASP A 224 -0.93 15.69 8.94
#